data_AF-T1GZF4-F1
#
_entry.id   AF-T1GZF4-F1
#
_cell.length_a   1.000
_cell.length_b   1.000
_cell.length_c   1.000
_cell.angle_alpha   90.00
_cell.angle_beta   90.00
_cell.angle_gamma   90.00
#
_symmetry.space_group_name_H-M   'P 1'
#
loop_
_entity.id
_entity.type
_entity.pdbx_description
1 polymer ?
#
loop_
_entity_poly.entity_id
_entity_poly.type
_entity_poly.pdbx_seq_one_letter_code
_entity_poly.pdbx_strand_id
1 'polypeptide(L)'
;MLVHCNDGGEEEESYHVYGYLKKLRQARKGLIENLDQYKFVYDTLEENIICGKTWFPVSELSDRLKSKAKKNAASKMNEYQSEYLLICRQTPRFSIGDCAGGHRADNRD
;
A
#
# COMPACT_ATOMS: atom_id res chain seq x y z
N MET A 1 3.49 -15.71 10.47
CA MET A 1 3.93 -14.70 9.50
C MET A 1 4.22 -13.43 10.30
N LEU A 2 5.50 -13.07 10.39
CA LEU A 2 5.93 -11.76 10.87
C LEU A 2 5.84 -10.83 9.67
N VAL A 3 5.27 -9.64 9.86
CA VAL A 3 5.28 -8.60 8.84
C VAL A 3 6.35 -7.60 9.28
N HIS A 4 7.37 -7.42 8.46
CA HIS A 4 8.51 -6.54 8.75
C HIS A 4 8.19 -5.12 8.25
N CYS A 5 8.25 -4.14 9.13
CA CYS A 5 8.29 -2.72 8.77
C CYS A 5 9.70 -2.38 8.31
N ASN A 6 9.81 -1.73 7.16
CA ASN A 6 11.07 -1.10 6.75
C ASN A 6 10.82 0.40 6.65
N ASP A 7 10.69 1.06 7.80
CA ASP A 7 10.76 2.52 7.84
C ASP A 7 12.23 2.91 7.96
N GLY A 8 12.70 3.84 7.12
CA GLY A 8 14.12 4.09 6.83
C GLY A 8 14.93 4.72 7.97
N GLY A 9 15.02 4.03 9.12
CA GLY A 9 15.85 4.35 10.27
C GLY A 9 15.91 3.14 11.20
N GLU A 10 17.04 2.43 11.15
CA GLU A 10 17.59 1.50 12.15
C GLU A 10 16.64 1.03 13.28
N GLU A 11 15.69 0.15 12.96
CA GLU A 11 15.20 -0.97 13.78
C GLU A 11 14.18 -1.75 12.94
N GLU A 12 14.38 -3.05 12.78
CA GLU A 12 13.49 -3.92 12.00
C GLU A 12 12.21 -4.16 12.83
N GLU A 13 11.30 -3.19 12.84
CA GLU A 13 10.06 -3.27 13.63
C GLU A 13 9.16 -4.35 13.02
N SER A 14 8.90 -5.43 13.77
CA SER A 14 8.09 -6.55 13.29
C SER A 14 6.70 -6.53 13.95
N TYR A 15 5.65 -6.65 13.14
CA TYR A 15 4.29 -6.72 13.66
C TYR A 15 3.99 -8.12 14.21
N HIS A 16 3.78 -8.20 15.53
CA HIS A 16 3.37 -9.44 16.21
C HIS A 16 1.84 -9.64 16.18
N VAL A 17 1.27 -9.67 14.96
CA VAL A 17 -0.18 -9.64 14.68
C VAL A 17 -0.95 -10.69 15.48
N TYR A 18 -0.53 -11.95 15.43
CA TYR A 18 -1.21 -13.04 16.16
C TYR A 18 -1.30 -12.78 17.66
N GLY A 19 -0.19 -12.40 18.29
CA GLY A 19 -0.16 -12.15 19.74
C GLY A 19 -1.00 -10.95 20.13
N TYR A 20 -1.02 -9.90 19.30
CA TYR A 20 -1.86 -8.72 19.54
C TYR A 20 -3.35 -9.05 19.40
N LEU A 21 -3.74 -9.73 18.31
CA LEU A 21 -5.13 -10.13 18.08
C LEU A 21 -5.63 -11.12 19.14
N LYS A 22 -4.75 -12.02 19.65
CA LYS A 22 -5.07 -12.90 20.77
C LYS A 22 -5.41 -12.10 22.04
N LYS A 23 -4.60 -11.07 22.37
CA LYS A 23 -4.87 -10.18 23.51
C LYS A 23 -6.16 -9.37 23.32
N LEU A 24 -6.40 -8.84 22.12
CA LEU A 24 -7.63 -8.10 21.80
C LEU A 24 -8.88 -8.96 21.98
N ARG A 25 -8.86 -10.20 21.49
CA ARG A 25 -9.97 -11.15 21.66
C ARG A 25 -10.24 -11.54 23.11
N GLN A 26 -9.19 -11.53 23.95
CA GLN A 26 -9.33 -11.73 25.39
C GLN A 26 -9.96 -10.53 26.09
N ALA A 27 -9.61 -9.30 25.64
CA ALA A 27 -10.14 -8.07 26.21
C ALA A 27 -11.61 -7.79 25.82
N ARG A 28 -12.01 -8.13 24.59
CA ARG A 28 -13.37 -7.95 24.09
C ARG A 28 -13.76 -9.08 23.14
N LYS A 29 -14.80 -9.83 23.50
CA LYS A 29 -15.39 -10.87 22.64
C LYS A 29 -15.95 -10.26 21.36
N GLY A 30 -15.87 -10.99 20.25
CA GLY A 30 -16.38 -10.56 18.95
C GLY A 30 -15.42 -9.69 18.13
N LEU A 31 -14.17 -9.48 18.57
CA LEU A 31 -13.15 -8.82 17.74
C LEU A 31 -12.44 -9.85 16.85
N ILE A 32 -12.46 -9.66 15.52
CA ILE A 32 -11.87 -10.57 14.52
C ILE A 32 -12.42 -12.00 14.65
N GLU A 33 -13.61 -12.21 14.10
CA GLU A 33 -14.43 -13.42 14.28
C GLU A 33 -14.20 -14.48 13.20
N ASN A 34 -13.72 -14.07 12.02
CA ASN A 34 -13.53 -14.96 10.88
C ASN A 34 -12.14 -14.80 10.24
N LEU A 35 -11.83 -15.75 9.34
CA LEU A 35 -10.54 -15.80 8.65
C LEU A 35 -10.32 -14.58 7.74
N ASP A 36 -11.38 -14.05 7.12
CA ASP A 36 -11.26 -12.94 6.18
C ASP A 36 -10.91 -11.64 6.90
N GLN A 37 -11.48 -11.38 8.08
CA GLN A 37 -11.07 -10.27 8.94
C GLN A 37 -9.62 -10.42 9.41
N TYR A 38 -9.17 -11.65 9.69
CA TYR A 38 -7.78 -11.91 10.08
C TYR A 38 -6.82 -11.63 8.91
N LYS A 39 -7.14 -12.09 7.70
CA LYS A 39 -6.37 -11.79 6.48
C LYS A 39 -6.35 -10.30 6.18
N PHE A 40 -7.50 -9.62 6.29
CA PHE A 40 -7.62 -8.19 6.05
C PHE A 40 -6.68 -7.36 6.93
N VAL A 41 -6.42 -7.78 8.18
CA VAL A 41 -5.41 -7.13 9.04
C VAL A 41 -4.01 -7.24 8.42
N TYR A 42 -3.62 -8.40 7.89
CA TYR A 42 -2.35 -8.57 7.21
C TYR A 42 -2.28 -7.75 5.92
N ASP A 43 -3.34 -7.78 5.10
CA ASP A 43 -3.42 -7.03 3.84
C ASP A 43 -3.29 -5.53 4.10
N THR A 44 -3.98 -5.01 5.12
CA THR A 44 -3.93 -3.59 5.51
C THR A 44 -2.54 -3.19 6.02
N LEU A 45 -1.90 -4.04 6.83
CA LEU A 45 -0.55 -3.76 7.33
C LEU A 45 0.48 -3.78 6.20
N GLU A 46 0.39 -4.77 5.32
CA GLU A 46 1.24 -4.88 4.14
C GLU A 46 1.06 -3.67 3.21
N GLU A 47 -0.18 -3.25 2.93
CA GLU A 47 -0.47 -2.07 2.13
C GLU A 47 0.15 -0.81 2.77
N ASN A 48 0.01 -0.63 4.07
CA ASN A 48 0.60 0.52 4.77
C ASN A 48 2.14 0.51 4.71
N ILE A 49 2.78 -0.65 4.85
CA ILE A 49 4.25 -0.77 4.73
C ILE A 49 4.72 -0.46 3.31
N ILE A 50 4.01 -0.97 2.30
CA ILE A 50 4.39 -0.82 0.90
C ILE A 50 4.13 0.61 0.40
N CYS A 51 2.97 1.18 0.75
CA CYS A 51 2.52 2.47 0.23
C CYS A 51 2.90 3.66 1.09
N GLY A 52 3.00 3.48 2.41
CA GLY A 52 3.26 4.55 3.36
C GLY A 52 2.24 5.70 3.29
N LYS A 53 2.66 6.88 3.75
CA LYS A 53 1.81 8.08 3.77
C LYS A 53 1.82 8.78 2.40
N THR A 54 0.70 8.69 1.68
CA THR A 54 0.52 9.27 0.34
C THR A 54 -0.21 10.62 0.33
N TRP A 55 -0.68 11.11 1.48
CA TRP A 55 -1.40 12.37 1.59
C TRP A 55 -0.59 13.45 2.32
N PHE A 56 -0.86 14.70 2.01
CA PHE A 56 -0.31 15.86 2.72
C PHE A 56 -1.29 17.05 2.63
N PRO A 57 -1.26 17.99 3.59
CA PRO A 57 -2.09 19.20 3.56
C PRO A 57 -1.84 20.07 2.33
N VAL A 58 -2.87 20.78 1.85
CA VAL A 58 -2.76 21.69 0.70
C VAL A 58 -1.73 22.80 0.93
N SER A 59 -1.54 23.23 2.17
CA SER A 59 -0.51 24.22 2.55
C SER A 59 0.91 23.77 2.20
N GLU A 60 1.17 22.46 2.11
CA GLU A 60 2.47 21.90 1.77
C GLU A 60 2.63 21.63 0.26
N LEU A 61 1.58 21.83 -0.55
CA LEU A 61 1.54 21.38 -1.95
C LEU A 61 2.71 21.90 -2.78
N SER A 62 2.99 23.21 -2.75
CA SER A 62 4.10 23.81 -3.52
C SER A 62 5.45 23.15 -3.19
N ASP A 63 5.73 22.94 -1.90
CA ASP A 63 7.01 22.44 -1.45
C ASP A 63 7.15 20.93 -1.73
N ARG A 64 6.06 20.18 -1.56
CA ARG A 64 5.98 18.77 -1.96
C ARG A 64 6.22 18.63 -3.46
N LEU A 65 5.56 19.42 -4.31
CA LEU A 65 5.72 19.30 -5.76
C LEU A 65 7.17 19.53 -6.20
N LYS A 66 7.83 20.53 -5.61
CA LYS A 66 9.25 20.83 -5.86
C LYS A 66 10.17 19.72 -5.35
N SER A 67 9.91 19.17 -4.16
CA SER A 67 10.67 18.06 -3.60
C SER A 67 10.59 16.84 -4.51
N LYS A 68 9.37 16.44 -4.86
CA LYS A 68 9.09 15.22 -5.63
C LYS A 68 9.67 15.24 -7.05
N ALA A 69 9.88 16.43 -7.61
CA ALA A 69 10.49 16.60 -8.93
C ALA A 69 12.01 16.36 -8.94
N LYS A 70 12.68 16.47 -7.78
CA LYS A 70 14.14 16.29 -7.69
C LYS A 70 14.50 14.84 -7.94
N LYS A 71 15.52 14.63 -8.79
CA LYS A 71 16.05 13.29 -9.05
C LYS A 71 16.92 12.83 -7.91
N ASN A 72 16.71 11.60 -7.46
CA ASN A 72 17.62 10.94 -6.54
C ASN A 72 18.89 10.53 -7.30
N ALA A 73 20.06 10.85 -6.72
CA ALA A 73 21.35 10.59 -7.35
C ALA A 73 21.66 9.08 -7.53
N ALA A 74 21.16 8.25 -6.62
CA ALA A 74 21.35 6.81 -6.59
C ALA A 74 20.38 6.08 -7.53
N SER A 75 19.07 6.30 -7.39
CA SER A 75 18.06 5.60 -8.23
C SER A 75 17.93 6.18 -9.63
N LYS A 76 18.48 7.39 -9.88
CA LYS A 76 18.28 8.19 -11.11
C LYS A 76 16.82 8.57 -11.40
N MET A 77 15.90 8.28 -10.49
CA MET A 77 14.48 8.56 -10.61
C MET A 77 14.07 9.65 -9.63
N ASN A 78 13.05 10.42 -9.98
CA ASN A 78 12.38 11.32 -9.04
C ASN A 78 11.24 10.57 -8.31
N GLU A 79 10.67 11.18 -7.27
CA GLU A 79 9.64 10.52 -6.46
C GLU A 79 8.39 10.19 -7.27
N TYR A 80 7.98 11.03 -8.23
CA TYR A 80 6.81 10.74 -9.07
C TYR A 80 6.97 9.45 -9.87
N GLN A 81 8.16 9.23 -10.43
CA GLN A 81 8.43 8.01 -11.19
C GLN A 81 8.43 6.79 -10.27
N SER A 82 8.97 6.92 -9.05
CA SER A 82 8.94 5.85 -8.05
C SER A 82 7.51 5.51 -7.61
N GLU A 83 6.68 6.52 -7.32
CA GLU A 83 5.26 6.35 -6.98
C GLU A 83 4.46 5.74 -8.12
N TYR A 84 4.74 6.13 -9.36
CA TYR A 84 4.09 5.54 -10.52
C TYR A 84 4.37 4.04 -10.62
N LEU A 85 5.63 3.61 -10.43
CA LEU A 85 5.97 2.19 -10.43
C LEU A 85 5.28 1.42 -9.30
N LEU A 86 5.13 2.05 -8.13
CA LEU A 86 4.40 1.48 -7.01
C LEU A 86 2.93 1.26 -7.37
N ILE A 87 2.27 2.25 -7.98
CA ILE A 87 0.89 2.13 -8.47
C ILE A 87 0.78 0.98 -9.47
N CYS A 88 1.69 0.88 -10.45
CA CYS A 88 1.69 -0.21 -11.42
C CYS A 88 1.86 -1.59 -10.78
N ARG A 89 2.60 -1.68 -9.66
CA ARG A 89 2.80 -2.94 -8.93
C ARG A 89 1.56 -3.38 -8.16
N GLN A 90 0.82 -2.44 -7.59
CA GLN A 90 -0.40 -2.71 -6.83
C GLN A 90 -1.65 -2.86 -7.72
N THR A 91 -1.59 -2.34 -8.95
CA THR A 91 -2.67 -2.49 -9.92
C THR A 91 -2.69 -3.93 -10.45
N PRO A 92 -3.82 -4.66 -10.36
CA PRO A 92 -3.94 -5.99 -10.97
C PRO A 92 -3.61 -5.91 -12.46
N ARG A 93 -2.84 -6.87 -12.97
CA ARG A 93 -2.65 -6.97 -14.41
C ARG A 93 -3.96 -7.33 -15.07
N PHE A 94 -4.37 -6.53 -16.04
CA PHE A 94 -5.49 -6.88 -16.91
C PHE A 94 -5.26 -8.25 -17.53
N SER A 95 -6.26 -9.11 -17.42
CA SER A 95 -6.29 -10.34 -18.18
C SER A 95 -6.55 -10.03 -19.66
N ILE A 96 -6.27 -11.01 -20.52
CA ILE A 96 -6.63 -10.91 -21.95
C ILE A 96 -8.14 -10.66 -22.11
N GLY A 97 -8.96 -11.20 -21.21
CA GLY A 97 -10.41 -11.00 -21.21
C GLY A 97 -10.82 -9.57 -20.90
N ASP A 98 -10.14 -8.91 -19.95
CA ASP A 98 -10.43 -7.51 -19.60
C ASP A 98 -10.10 -6.56 -20.76
N CYS A 99 -8.96 -6.81 -21.42
CA CYS A 99 -8.55 -6.06 -22.61
C CYS A 99 -9.52 -6.27 -23.79
N ALA A 100 -10.00 -7.50 -24.00
CA ALA A 100 -10.99 -7.80 -25.03
C ALA A 100 -12.35 -7.14 -24.74
N GLY A 101 -12.73 -7.04 -23.46
CA GLY A 101 -13.93 -6.34 -23.00
C GLY A 101 -13.95 -4.86 -23.39
N GLY A 102 -12.80 -4.19 -23.33
CA GLY A 102 -12.66 -2.78 -23.75
C GLY A 102 -12.95 -2.53 -25.24
N HIS A 103 -12.80 -3.55 -26.10
CA HIS A 103 -13.06 -3.43 -27.54
C HIS A 103 -14.48 -3.81 -27.97
N ARG A 104 -15.36 -4.17 -27.01
CA ARG A 104 -16.76 -4.49 -27.28
C ARG A 104 -17.49 -3.31 -27.92
N ALA A 105 -18.44 -3.61 -28.81
CA ALA A 105 -19.22 -2.60 -29.52
C ALA A 105 -19.95 -1.65 -28.54
N ASP A 106 -20.45 -2.20 -27.42
CA ASP A 106 -21.18 -1.46 -26.38
C ASP A 106 -20.36 -0.35 -25.67
N ASN A 107 -19.03 -0.34 -25.82
CA ASN A 107 -18.14 0.67 -25.24
C ASN A 107 -17.66 1.71 -26.28
N ARG A 108 -18.19 1.68 -27.51
CA ARG A 108 -17.77 2.58 -28.61
C ARG A 108 -18.63 3.84 -28.75
N ASP A 109 -19.73 3.92 -27.99
CA ASP A 109 -20.69 5.04 -28.01
C ASP A 109 -20.55 5.95 -26.77
#